data_AF-A0A6B2FRR2-F1
#
_entry.id   AF-A0A6B2FRR2-F1
#
_cell.length_a   1.000
_cell.length_b   1.000
_cell.length_c   1.000
_cell.angle_alpha   90.00
_cell.angle_beta   90.00
_cell.angle_gamma   90.00
#
_symmetry.space_group_name_H-M   'P 1'
#
loop_
_entity.id
_entity.type
_entity.pdbx_description
1 polymer ?
#
loop_
_entity_poly.entity_id
_entity_poly.type
_entity_poly.pdbx_seq_one_letter_code
_entity_poly.pdbx_strand_id
1 'polypeptide(L)'
;MKITSGLLLCSLLLCGCSSQWVKTRANADDFASASSRCEIQSQQAFPVKNEVAQRTKYSTRYEKCTNTQDCDGKKYRAVERPEIDSYVMDVNNDSREAVYEQCMGNAGWQNEMTWL
;
A
#
# COMPACT_ATOMS: atom_id res chain seq x y z
N MET A 1 33.47 -4.18 30.36
CA MET A 1 32.10 -4.51 29.93
C MET A 1 31.34 -3.23 29.62
N LYS A 2 31.22 -2.83 28.34
CA LYS A 2 30.47 -1.63 27.88
C LYS A 2 29.73 -1.91 26.56
N ILE A 3 29.25 -3.13 26.37
CA ILE A 3 28.56 -3.56 25.12
C ILE A 3 27.05 -3.76 25.36
N THR A 4 26.60 -3.78 26.61
CA THR A 4 25.21 -4.12 26.97
C THR A 4 24.21 -2.97 26.77
N SER A 5 24.63 -1.70 26.81
CA SER A 5 23.70 -0.56 26.68
C SER A 5 23.21 -0.29 25.25
N GLY A 6 23.97 -0.66 24.22
CA GLY A 6 23.56 -0.45 22.83
C GLY A 6 22.47 -1.42 22.36
N LEU A 7 22.52 -2.66 22.83
CA LEU A 7 21.56 -3.71 22.47
C LEU A 7 20.14 -3.42 23.00
N LEU A 8 20.01 -2.82 24.17
CA LEU A 8 18.71 -2.44 24.77
C LEU A 8 17.99 -1.33 24.00
N LEU A 9 18.73 -0.42 23.36
CA LEU A 9 18.15 0.69 22.59
C LEU A 9 17.64 0.24 21.21
N CYS A 10 18.30 -0.75 20.59
CA CYS A 10 17.85 -1.33 19.32
C CYS A 10 16.54 -2.14 19.47
N SER A 11 16.31 -2.80 20.60
CA SER A 11 15.09 -3.58 20.84
C SER A 11 13.82 -2.72 20.86
N LEU A 12 13.93 -1.48 21.36
CA LEU A 12 12.81 -0.53 21.45
C LEU A 12 12.43 0.09 20.10
N LEU A 13 13.33 0.01 19.10
CA LEU A 13 13.09 0.53 17.76
C LEU A 13 12.45 -0.50 16.81
N LEU A 14 12.24 -1.74 17.28
CA LEU A 14 11.60 -2.81 16.52
C LEU A 14 10.09 -2.94 16.81
N CYS A 15 9.55 -2.12 17.70
CA CYS A 15 8.11 -2.04 17.95
C CYS A 15 7.43 -1.37 16.75
N GLY A 16 6.68 -2.15 15.98
CA GLY A 16 5.94 -1.70 14.80
C GLY A 16 4.44 -1.88 14.99
N CYS A 17 3.66 -1.01 14.37
CA CYS A 17 2.22 -1.21 14.27
C CYS A 17 1.94 -2.41 13.36
N SER A 18 1.20 -3.41 13.85
CA SER A 18 0.71 -4.52 13.06
C SER A 18 -0.81 -4.65 13.18
N SER A 19 -1.47 -4.97 12.08
CA SER A 19 -2.88 -5.32 12.07
C SER A 19 -3.06 -6.77 12.52
N GLN A 20 -3.96 -7.03 13.47
CA GLN A 20 -4.35 -8.37 13.87
C GLN A 20 -5.87 -8.55 13.84
N TRP A 21 -6.31 -9.78 13.58
CA TRP A 21 -7.72 -10.13 13.65
C TRP A 21 -8.08 -10.53 15.08
N VAL A 22 -9.02 -9.81 15.66
CA VAL A 22 -9.52 -10.07 17.02
C VAL A 22 -10.96 -10.52 17.00
N LYS A 23 -11.33 -11.38 17.95
CA LYS A 23 -12.72 -11.82 18.12
C LYS A 23 -13.55 -10.69 18.71
N THR A 24 -14.68 -10.36 18.08
CA THR A 24 -15.63 -9.38 18.59
C THR A 24 -16.69 -9.98 19.51
N ARG A 25 -16.82 -11.31 19.54
CA ARG A 25 -17.79 -12.04 20.37
C ARG A 25 -17.32 -13.46 20.72
N ALA A 26 -17.83 -14.00 21.82
CA ALA A 26 -17.42 -15.31 22.35
C ALA A 26 -17.74 -16.49 21.40
N ASN A 27 -18.83 -16.39 20.66
CA ASN A 27 -19.29 -17.38 19.68
C ASN A 27 -18.85 -17.03 18.24
N ALA A 28 -17.75 -16.29 18.06
CA ALA A 28 -17.18 -16.07 16.74
C ALA A 28 -16.83 -17.41 16.09
N ASP A 29 -16.99 -17.47 14.77
CA ASP A 29 -16.58 -18.64 13.99
C ASP A 29 -15.07 -18.88 14.16
N ASP A 30 -14.63 -20.12 13.93
CA ASP A 30 -13.21 -20.41 13.82
C ASP A 30 -12.55 -19.52 12.75
N PHE A 31 -11.39 -18.94 13.06
CA PHE A 31 -10.74 -17.94 12.21
C PHE A 31 -10.41 -18.50 10.83
N ALA A 32 -9.77 -19.66 10.77
CA ALA A 32 -9.30 -20.24 9.52
C ALA A 32 -10.46 -20.58 8.60
N SER A 33 -11.52 -21.16 9.18
CA SER A 33 -12.75 -21.50 8.48
C SER A 33 -13.49 -20.26 7.96
N ALA A 34 -13.60 -19.21 8.79
CA ALA A 34 -14.21 -17.95 8.41
C ALA A 34 -13.42 -17.26 7.30
N SER A 35 -12.10 -17.12 7.48
CA SER A 35 -11.20 -16.46 6.52
C SER A 35 -11.24 -17.14 5.15
N SER A 36 -11.11 -18.47 5.10
CA SER A 36 -11.18 -19.21 3.82
C SER A 36 -12.52 -19.03 3.10
N ARG A 37 -13.64 -19.11 3.84
CA ARG A 37 -14.97 -18.89 3.28
C ARG A 37 -15.15 -17.45 2.76
N CYS A 38 -14.69 -16.47 3.53
CA CYS A 38 -14.79 -15.06 3.17
C CYS A 38 -13.91 -14.71 1.96
N GLU A 39 -12.76 -15.35 1.82
CA GLU A 39 -11.88 -15.21 0.65
C GLU A 39 -12.53 -15.77 -0.61
N ILE A 40 -13.17 -16.95 -0.53
CA ILE A 40 -13.92 -17.51 -1.66
C ILE A 40 -15.08 -16.58 -2.05
N GLN A 41 -15.84 -16.09 -1.05
CA GLN A 41 -16.97 -15.21 -1.30
C GLN A 41 -16.53 -13.89 -1.95
N SER A 42 -15.46 -13.26 -1.45
CA SER A 42 -14.98 -11.99 -1.99
C SER A 42 -14.43 -12.16 -3.41
N GLN A 43 -13.70 -13.25 -3.69
CA GLN A 43 -13.20 -13.55 -5.03
C GLN A 43 -14.30 -13.88 -6.03
N GLN A 44 -15.40 -14.51 -5.60
CA GLN A 44 -16.56 -14.75 -6.46
C GLN A 44 -17.31 -13.45 -6.79
N ALA A 45 -17.44 -12.55 -5.83
CA ALA A 45 -18.10 -11.25 -6.03
C ALA A 45 -17.23 -10.29 -6.87
N PHE A 46 -15.93 -10.27 -6.59
CA PHE A 46 -14.94 -9.34 -7.17
C PHE A 46 -13.67 -10.09 -7.57
N PRO A 47 -13.70 -10.87 -8.67
CA PRO A 47 -12.55 -11.61 -9.14
C PRO A 47 -11.42 -10.66 -9.53
N VAL A 48 -10.18 -11.16 -9.50
CA VAL A 48 -9.00 -10.42 -9.97
C VAL A 48 -9.26 -9.89 -11.38
N LYS A 49 -9.22 -8.56 -11.53
CA LYS A 49 -9.48 -7.88 -12.79
C LYS A 49 -8.36 -6.86 -13.04
N ASN A 50 -7.33 -7.35 -13.70
CA ASN A 50 -6.18 -6.53 -14.06
C ASN A 50 -6.50 -5.63 -15.26
N GLU A 51 -6.39 -4.32 -15.06
CA GLU A 51 -6.52 -3.32 -16.13
C GLU A 51 -5.30 -2.41 -16.14
N VAL A 52 -5.05 -1.79 -17.30
CA VAL A 52 -3.97 -0.82 -17.46
C VAL A 52 -4.48 0.55 -17.04
N ALA A 53 -3.92 1.07 -15.96
CA ALA A 53 -4.10 2.45 -15.55
C ALA A 53 -2.98 3.32 -16.12
N GLN A 54 -3.31 4.57 -16.41
CA GLN A 54 -2.35 5.58 -16.83
C GLN A 54 -2.38 6.73 -15.85
N ARG A 55 -1.21 7.22 -15.45
CA ARG A 55 -1.08 8.47 -14.70
C ARG A 55 -0.06 9.37 -15.38
N THR A 56 -0.34 10.67 -15.36
CA THR A 56 0.65 11.68 -15.75
C THR A 56 1.57 11.95 -14.57
N LYS A 57 2.85 11.65 -14.73
CA LYS A 57 3.90 12.03 -13.79
C LYS A 57 4.72 13.15 -14.41
N TYR A 58 4.97 14.21 -13.67
CA TYR A 58 5.89 15.24 -14.11
C TYR A 58 7.32 14.85 -13.76
N SER A 59 8.22 14.93 -14.74
CA SER A 59 9.64 14.70 -14.55
C SER A 59 10.45 15.92 -14.97
N THR A 60 11.50 16.22 -14.22
CA THR A 60 12.44 17.28 -14.58
C THR A 60 13.42 16.74 -15.61
N ARG A 61 13.44 17.35 -16.80
CA ARG A 61 14.46 17.10 -17.81
C ARG A 61 15.33 18.33 -18.02
N TYR A 62 16.61 18.11 -18.28
CA TYR A 62 17.56 19.17 -18.60
C TYR A 62 17.68 19.31 -20.11
N GLU A 63 17.17 20.42 -20.64
CA GLU A 63 17.24 20.73 -22.06
C GLU A 63 18.39 21.67 -22.35
N LYS A 64 19.11 21.44 -23.45
CA LYS A 64 20.19 22.32 -23.89
C LYS A 64 19.62 23.62 -24.42
N CYS A 65 20.18 24.75 -24.01
CA CYS A 65 19.79 26.05 -24.54
C CYS A 65 20.43 26.28 -25.91
N THR A 66 19.60 26.54 -26.93
CA THR A 66 20.04 26.85 -28.30
C THR A 66 20.59 28.27 -28.43
N ASN A 67 20.10 29.20 -27.61
CA ASN A 67 20.59 30.57 -27.49
C ASN A 67 20.86 30.88 -26.02
N THR A 68 22.07 31.29 -25.68
CA THR A 68 22.48 31.56 -24.29
C THR A 68 21.86 32.83 -23.71
N GLN A 69 21.41 33.78 -24.56
CA GLN A 69 20.71 34.98 -24.07
C GLN A 69 19.31 34.66 -23.51
N ASP A 70 18.63 33.67 -24.07
CA ASP A 70 17.28 33.26 -23.65
C ASP A 70 17.28 32.35 -22.38
N CYS A 71 18.46 32.06 -21.84
CA CYS A 71 18.69 31.15 -20.71
C CYS A 71 19.59 31.75 -19.62
N ASP A 72 19.66 33.08 -19.50
CA ASP A 72 20.50 33.78 -18.51
C ASP A 72 21.98 33.34 -18.53
N GLY A 73 22.52 33.04 -19.72
CA GLY A 73 23.89 32.56 -19.89
C GLY A 73 24.13 31.09 -19.51
N LYS A 74 23.10 30.33 -19.12
CA LYS A 74 23.22 28.90 -18.77
C LYS A 74 23.22 28.00 -20.01
N LYS A 75 23.98 26.91 -19.94
CA LYS A 75 24.05 25.88 -21.00
C LYS A 75 22.80 24.99 -21.07
N TYR A 76 22.14 24.79 -19.92
CA TYR A 76 20.97 23.93 -19.78
C TYR A 76 19.93 24.60 -18.89
N ARG A 77 18.66 24.32 -19.16
CA ARG A 77 17.54 24.69 -18.29
C ARG A 77 16.80 23.43 -17.83
N ALA A 78 16.32 23.45 -16.59
CA ALA A 78 15.41 22.43 -16.09
C ALA A 78 14.01 22.75 -16.63
N VAL A 79 13.38 21.76 -17.26
CA VAL A 79 12.02 21.85 -17.78
C VAL A 79 11.23 20.69 -17.21
N GLU A 80 10.08 21.02 -16.63
CA GLU A 80 9.14 20.01 -16.17
C GLU A 80 8.34 19.51 -17.38
N ARG A 81 8.36 18.20 -17.62
CA ARG A 81 7.67 17.56 -18.74
C ARG A 81 6.70 16.50 -18.22
N PRO A 82 5.46 16.46 -18.72
CA PRO A 82 4.55 15.37 -18.41
C PRO A 82 5.04 14.08 -19.08
N GLU A 83 5.12 13.02 -18.30
CA GLU A 83 5.40 11.66 -18.74
C GLU A 83 4.18 10.79 -18.41
N ILE A 84 3.78 9.94 -19.35
CA ILE A 84 2.70 8.98 -19.14
C ILE A 84 3.32 7.72 -18.55
N ASP A 85 2.92 7.40 -17.32
CA ASP A 85 3.28 6.16 -16.62
C ASP A 85 2.09 5.20 -16.74
N SER A 86 2.29 4.06 -17.40
CA SER A 86 1.29 3.02 -17.58
C SER A 86 1.62 1.83 -16.69
N TYR A 87 0.69 1.42 -15.84
CA TYR A 87 0.88 0.31 -14.91
C TYR A 87 -0.37 -0.57 -14.84
N VAL A 88 -0.19 -1.84 -14.50
CA VAL A 88 -1.29 -2.78 -14.31
C VAL A 88 -1.76 -2.68 -12.87
N MET A 89 -3.07 -2.61 -12.67
CA MET A 89 -3.68 -2.67 -11.34
C MET A 89 -4.91 -3.57 -11.36
N ASP A 90 -5.17 -4.26 -10.25
CA ASP A 90 -6.43 -4.96 -10.05
C ASP A 90 -7.50 -3.95 -9.62
N VAL A 91 -8.38 -3.58 -10.54
CA VAL A 91 -9.41 -2.55 -10.29
C VAL A 91 -10.47 -3.01 -9.28
N ASN A 92 -10.53 -4.31 -9.01
CA ASN A 92 -11.46 -4.90 -8.05
C ASN A 92 -10.86 -5.06 -6.65
N ASN A 93 -9.56 -4.75 -6.44
CA ASN A 93 -8.87 -5.06 -5.20
C ASN A 93 -9.60 -4.52 -3.96
N ASP A 94 -9.91 -3.22 -3.96
CA ASP A 94 -10.49 -2.56 -2.78
C ASP A 94 -11.93 -3.03 -2.52
N SER A 95 -12.69 -3.30 -3.59
CA SER A 95 -14.05 -3.85 -3.46
C SER A 95 -14.02 -5.28 -2.93
N ARG A 96 -13.07 -6.09 -3.37
CA ARG A 96 -12.86 -7.45 -2.88
C ARG A 96 -12.44 -7.44 -1.41
N GLU A 97 -11.53 -6.56 -1.02
CA GLU A 97 -11.10 -6.39 0.37
C GLU A 97 -12.27 -5.97 1.26
N ALA A 98 -13.08 -4.99 0.84
CA ALA A 98 -14.26 -4.55 1.59
C ALA A 98 -15.28 -5.69 1.82
N VAL A 99 -15.53 -6.53 0.80
CA VAL A 99 -16.41 -7.71 0.95
C VAL A 99 -15.81 -8.75 1.90
N TYR A 100 -14.49 -8.97 1.81
CA TYR A 100 -13.79 -9.87 2.71
C TYR A 100 -13.91 -9.40 4.17
N GLU A 101 -13.62 -8.13 4.44
CA GLU A 101 -13.72 -7.53 5.77
C GLU A 101 -15.15 -7.58 6.33
N GLN A 102 -16.14 -7.26 5.49
CA GLN A 102 -17.55 -7.36 5.88
C GLN A 102 -17.93 -8.80 6.26
N CYS A 103 -17.50 -9.78 5.47
CA CYS A 103 -17.74 -11.20 5.77
C CYS A 103 -17.05 -11.62 7.08
N MET A 104 -15.81 -11.19 7.32
CA MET A 104 -15.09 -11.43 8.57
C MET A 104 -15.79 -10.81 9.77
N GLY A 105 -16.27 -9.56 9.64
CA GLY A 105 -17.09 -8.88 10.64
C GLY A 105 -18.35 -9.67 10.98
N ASN A 106 -19.05 -10.15 9.95
CA ASN A 106 -20.22 -11.01 10.13
C ASN A 106 -19.88 -12.35 10.81
N ALA A 107 -18.67 -12.89 10.60
CA ALA A 107 -18.17 -14.09 11.28
C ALA A 107 -17.67 -13.83 12.71
N GLY A 108 -17.63 -12.57 13.17
CA GLY A 108 -17.24 -12.19 14.52
C GLY A 108 -15.76 -11.80 14.66
N TRP A 109 -15.14 -11.34 13.56
CA TRP A 109 -13.74 -10.93 13.51
C TRP A 109 -13.61 -9.48 13.05
N GLN A 110 -12.74 -8.73 13.70
CA GLN A 110 -12.41 -7.36 13.32
C GLN A 110 -10.91 -7.19 13.19
N ASN A 111 -10.48 -6.45 12.18
CA ASN A 111 -9.08 -6.09 12.02
C ASN A 111 -8.78 -4.87 12.89
N GLU A 112 -7.82 -5.00 13.81
CA GLU A 112 -7.40 -3.93 14.70
C GLU A 112 -5.91 -3.68 14.57
N MET A 113 -5.54 -2.39 14.52
CA MET A 113 -4.16 -1.96 14.58
C MET A 113 -3.65 -2.07 16.00
N THR A 114 -2.56 -2.81 16.19
CA THR A 114 -1.96 -3.05 17.51
C THR A 114 -0.47 -2.74 17.49
N TRP A 115 0.01 -2.20 18.60
CA TRP A 115 1.44 -1.98 18.85
C TRP A 115 2.07 -3.28 19.35
N LEU A 116 3.09 -3.75 18.62
CA LEU A 116 3.92 -4.89 19.01
C LEU A 116 5.14 -4.45 19.83
#